data_AF-A0AA91PTD2-F1
#
_entry.id   AF-A0AA91PTD2-F1
#
_cell.length_a   1.000
_cell.length_b   1.000
_cell.length_c   1.000
_cell.angle_alpha   90.00
_cell.angle_beta   90.00
_cell.angle_gamma   90.00
#
_symmetry.space_group_name_H-M   'P 1'
#
loop_
_entity.id
_entity.type
_entity.pdbx_description
1 polymer ?
#
loop_
_entity_poly.entity_id
_entity_poly.type
_entity_poly.pdbx_seq_one_letter_code
_entity_poly.pdbx_strand_id
1 'polypeptide(L)'
;MLNFYFVFGVPVFLFVLYLGFAYLRKKTKIHYLGFILLIISGFMMVFNLQTWQQAATELQNISSQTLSAQIGYPVYLIWLPIIIAGCLFFLNLIRGYRRLTSFKKKNS
;
A
#
# COMPACT_ATOMS: atom_id res chain seq x y z
N MET A 1 5.80 3.54 -16.74
CA MET A 1 5.85 5.01 -16.90
C MET A 1 5.91 5.60 -15.49
N LEU A 2 7.06 6.14 -15.07
CA LEU A 2 7.16 6.93 -13.84
C LEU A 2 6.45 8.27 -13.99
N ASN A 3 5.12 8.24 -14.14
CA ASN A 3 4.31 9.44 -14.13
C ASN A 3 3.94 9.75 -12.68
N PHE A 4 4.18 11.00 -12.26
CA PHE A 4 3.81 11.52 -10.94
C PHE A 4 2.38 11.14 -10.54
N TYR A 5 1.42 11.27 -11.44
CA TYR A 5 0.01 10.93 -11.19
C TYR A 5 -0.20 9.46 -10.90
N PHE A 6 0.59 8.58 -11.50
CA PHE A 6 0.46 7.14 -11.28
C PHE A 6 1.12 6.73 -9.96
N VAL A 7 2.31 7.27 -9.70
CA VAL A 7 3.11 6.95 -8.50
C VAL A 7 2.48 7.48 -7.23
N PHE A 8 1.83 8.65 -7.25
CA PHE A 8 1.16 9.20 -6.06
C PHE A 8 -0.36 9.10 -6.12
N GLY A 9 -0.97 9.31 -7.29
CA GLY A 9 -2.42 9.33 -7.42
C GLY A 9 -3.05 7.97 -7.15
N VAL A 10 -2.47 6.87 -7.63
CA VAL A 10 -3.00 5.53 -7.37
C VAL A 10 -2.90 5.17 -5.87
N PRO A 11 -1.75 5.34 -5.18
CA PRO A 11 -1.70 5.13 -3.73
C PRO A 11 -2.64 6.03 -2.94
N VAL A 12 -2.78 7.31 -3.30
CA VAL A 12 -3.71 8.23 -2.63
C VAL A 12 -5.16 7.77 -2.81
N PHE A 13 -5.55 7.37 -4.02
CA PHE A 13 -6.88 6.84 -4.28
C PHE A 13 -7.16 5.58 -3.46
N LEU A 14 -6.21 4.63 -3.44
CA LEU A 14 -6.33 3.41 -2.65
C LEU A 14 -6.38 3.70 -1.14
N PHE A 15 -5.65 4.72 -0.68
CA PHE A 15 -5.67 5.14 0.72
C PHE A 15 -7.03 5.75 1.12
N VAL A 16 -7.62 6.60 0.28
CA VAL A 16 -8.97 7.15 0.49
C VAL A 16 -10.01 6.03 0.53
N LEU A 17 -9.92 5.10 -0.43
CA LEU A 17 -10.80 3.94 -0.49
C LEU A 17 -10.64 3.05 0.75
N TYR A 18 -9.40 2.82 1.20
CA TYR A 18 -9.09 2.12 2.44
C TYR A 18 -9.74 2.80 3.66
N LEU A 19 -9.64 4.13 3.77
CA LEU A 19 -10.27 4.88 4.86
C LEU A 19 -11.80 4.74 4.84
N GLY A 20 -12.42 4.77 3.67
CA GLY A 20 -13.86 4.54 3.51
C GLY A 20 -14.30 3.17 4.04
N PHE A 21 -13.62 2.10 3.62
CA PHE A 21 -13.90 0.76 4.14
C PHE A 21 -13.55 0.61 5.63
N ALA A 22 -12.49 1.27 6.11
CA ALA A 22 -12.11 1.23 7.51
C ALA A 22 -13.15 1.91 8.40
N TYR A 23 -13.75 3.00 7.92
CA TYR A 23 -14.87 3.67 8.57
C TYR A 23 -16.12 2.78 8.59
N LEU A 24 -16.48 2.19 7.44
CA LEU A 24 -17.62 1.27 7.33
C LEU A 24 -17.47 0.05 8.25
N ARG A 25 -16.25 -0.47 8.39
CA ARG A 25 -15.94 -1.59 9.29
C ARG A 25 -16.19 -1.25 10.76
N LYS A 26 -15.97 -0.01 11.20
CA LYS A 26 -16.29 0.39 12.58
C LYS A 26 -17.80 0.40 12.85
N LYS A 27 -18.61 0.68 11.83
CA LYS A 27 -20.08 0.78 11.94
C LYS A 27 -20.79 -0.56 11.75
N THR A 28 -20.17 -1.53 11.10
CA THR A 28 -20.80 -2.79 10.70
C THR A 28 -20.07 -4.00 11.29
N LYS A 29 -20.80 -5.05 11.72
CA LYS A 29 -20.21 -6.32 12.21
C LYS A 29 -19.77 -7.26 11.09
N ILE A 30 -19.60 -6.75 9.89
CA ILE A 30 -19.39 -7.55 8.69
C ILE A 30 -17.98 -8.17 8.71
N HIS A 31 -17.93 -9.50 8.65
CA HIS A 31 -16.70 -10.25 8.85
C HIS A 31 -15.67 -10.05 7.73
N TYR A 32 -16.13 -9.92 6.48
CA TYR A 32 -15.29 -9.82 5.28
C TYR A 32 -14.64 -8.45 5.06
N LEU A 33 -15.10 -7.38 5.73
CA LEU A 33 -14.49 -6.04 5.58
C LEU A 33 -13.02 -6.00 6.03
N GLY A 34 -12.63 -6.80 7.01
CA GLY A 34 -11.23 -6.94 7.40
C GLY A 34 -10.36 -7.54 6.31
N PHE A 35 -10.92 -8.46 5.52
CA PHE A 35 -10.24 -9.09 4.39
C PHE A 35 -10.11 -8.12 3.21
N ILE A 36 -11.15 -7.33 2.92
CA ILE A 36 -11.11 -6.27 1.91
C ILE A 36 -10.01 -5.25 2.24
N LEU A 37 -9.91 -4.81 3.50
CA LEU A 37 -8.85 -3.89 3.94
C LEU A 37 -7.45 -4.48 3.72
N LEU A 38 -7.28 -5.78 3.94
CA LEU A 38 -6.03 -6.48 3.68
C LEU A 38 -5.71 -6.50 2.18
N ILE A 39 -6.69 -6.82 1.32
CA ILE A 39 -6.52 -6.79 -0.15
C ILE A 39 -6.10 -5.38 -0.61
N ILE A 40 -6.81 -4.33 -0.18
CA ILE A 40 -6.50 -2.95 -0.58
C ILE A 40 -5.07 -2.58 -0.16
N SER A 41 -4.70 -2.87 1.09
CA SER A 41 -3.36 -2.59 1.58
C SER A 41 -2.27 -3.40 0.86
N GLY A 42 -2.55 -4.66 0.52
CA GLY A 42 -1.63 -5.52 -0.22
C GLY A 42 -1.44 -5.06 -1.65
N PHE A 43 -2.54 -4.70 -2.33
CA PHE A 43 -2.48 -4.14 -3.68
C PHE A 43 -1.70 -2.82 -3.69
N MET A 44 -1.98 -1.93 -2.74
CA MET A 44 -1.24 -0.67 -2.58
C MET A 44 0.25 -0.91 -2.31
N MET A 45 0.62 -1.92 -1.52
CA MET A 45 2.02 -2.27 -1.26
C MET A 45 2.72 -2.79 -2.51
N VAL A 46 2.14 -3.78 -3.19
CA VAL A 46 2.71 -4.37 -4.42
C VAL A 46 2.86 -3.31 -5.51
N PHE A 47 1.84 -2.47 -5.68
CA PHE A 47 1.89 -1.36 -6.63
C PHE A 47 3.06 -0.42 -6.36
N ASN A 48 3.21 0.04 -5.11
CA ASN A 48 4.31 0.93 -4.75
C ASN A 48 5.69 0.26 -4.94
N LEU A 49 5.81 -1.03 -4.63
CA LEU A 49 7.05 -1.79 -4.89
C LEU A 49 7.34 -1.90 -6.39
N GLN A 50 6.34 -2.10 -7.24
CA GLN A 50 6.52 -2.11 -8.70
C GLN A 50 6.97 -0.74 -9.22
N THR A 51 6.42 0.36 -8.70
CA THR A 51 6.87 1.71 -9.08
C THR A 51 8.31 1.97 -8.67
N TRP A 52 8.72 1.48 -7.50
CA TRP A 52 10.13 1.53 -7.08
C TRP A 52 11.03 0.66 -7.93
N GLN A 53 10.61 -0.57 -8.26
CA GLN A 53 11.37 -1.44 -9.12
C GLN A 53 11.61 -0.79 -10.49
N GLN A 54 10.58 -0.16 -11.06
CA GLN A 54 10.73 0.59 -12.31
C GLN A 54 11.72 1.77 -12.13
N ALA A 55 11.62 2.53 -11.03
CA ALA A 55 12.54 3.63 -10.74
C ALA A 55 13.98 3.14 -10.62
N ALA A 56 14.20 2.01 -9.95
CA ALA A 56 15.50 1.39 -9.77
C ALA A 56 16.11 0.90 -11.09
N THR A 57 15.29 0.36 -12.00
CA THR A 57 15.75 -0.01 -13.35
C THR A 57 16.16 1.21 -14.18
N GLU A 58 15.44 2.32 -14.05
CA GLU A 58 15.81 3.58 -14.73
C GLU A 58 17.09 4.19 -14.12
N LEU A 59 17.29 4.08 -12.80
CA LEU A 59 18.51 4.50 -12.09
C LEU A 59 19.77 3.70 -12.45
N GLN A 60 19.63 2.48 -12.99
CA GLN A 60 20.79 1.71 -13.48
C GLN A 60 21.39 2.33 -14.74
N ASN A 61 20.58 3.04 -15.52
CA ASN A 61 20.97 3.61 -16.81
C ASN A 61 21.25 5.12 -16.72
N ILE A 62 20.66 5.80 -15.73
CA ILE A 62 20.67 7.26 -15.60
C ILE A 62 20.92 7.65 -14.14
N SER A 63 21.65 8.74 -13.89
CA SER A 63 21.86 9.23 -12.51
C SER A 63 20.56 9.69 -11.83
N SER A 64 20.53 9.65 -10.50
CA SER A 64 19.35 10.03 -9.71
C SER A 64 18.90 11.48 -9.91
N GLN A 65 19.82 12.39 -10.23
CA GLN A 65 19.54 13.79 -10.53
C GLN A 65 18.86 13.95 -11.89
N THR A 66 19.35 13.24 -12.90
CA THR A 66 18.78 13.29 -14.26
C THR A 66 17.41 12.60 -14.30
N LEU A 67 17.23 11.52 -13.56
CA LEU A 67 15.92 10.87 -13.42
C LEU A 67 14.92 11.76 -12.69
N SER A 68 15.33 12.44 -11.60
CA SER A 68 14.48 13.38 -10.87
C SER A 68 14.05 14.57 -11.74
N ALA A 69 14.94 15.05 -12.61
CA ALA A 69 14.64 16.10 -13.58
C ALA A 69 13.65 15.63 -14.68
N GLN A 70 13.72 14.36 -15.08
CA GLN A 70 12.87 13.78 -16.11
C GLN A 70 11.45 13.46 -15.61
N ILE A 71 11.32 12.98 -14.36
CA ILE A 71 10.03 12.61 -13.77
C ILE A 71 9.32 13.79 -13.09
N GLY A 72 10.03 14.91 -12.87
CA GLY A 72 9.48 16.13 -12.26
C GLY A 72 9.27 16.06 -10.74
N TYR A 73 9.81 15.03 -10.09
CA TYR A 73 9.80 14.90 -8.63
C TYR A 73 11.04 14.14 -8.16
N PRO A 74 11.50 14.36 -6.92
CA PRO A 74 12.61 13.61 -6.38
C PRO A 74 12.28 12.12 -6.19
N VAL A 75 13.13 11.23 -6.71
CA VAL A 75 12.94 9.76 -6.66
C VAL A 75 12.76 9.22 -5.24
N TYR A 76 13.35 9.87 -4.23
CA TYR A 76 13.20 9.47 -2.83
C TYR A 76 11.76 9.59 -2.31
N LEU A 77 10.88 10.40 -2.91
CA LEU A 77 9.48 10.49 -2.46
C LEU A 77 8.70 9.18 -2.66
N ILE A 78 9.15 8.28 -3.53
CA ILE A 78 8.51 6.97 -3.76
C ILE A 78 8.53 6.13 -2.47
N TRP A 79 9.50 6.33 -1.59
CA TRP A 79 9.58 5.63 -0.30
C TRP A 79 8.43 5.97 0.65
N LEU A 80 7.86 7.17 0.54
CA LEU A 80 6.79 7.63 1.42
C LEU A 80 5.52 6.76 1.31
N PRO A 81 4.92 6.57 0.11
CA PRO A 81 3.76 5.69 -0.02
C PRO A 81 4.11 4.21 0.22
N ILE A 82 5.35 3.76 -0.03
CA ILE A 82 5.80 2.40 0.33
C ILE A 82 5.72 2.17 1.84
N ILE A 83 6.27 3.08 2.65
CA ILE A 83 6.27 2.94 4.11
C ILE A 83 4.83 2.94 4.63
N ILE A 84 3.99 3.86 4.15
CA ILE A 84 2.57 3.92 4.55
C ILE A 84 1.84 2.62 4.18
N ALA A 85 2.02 2.13 2.96
CA ALA A 85 1.39 0.89 2.50
C ALA A 85 1.89 -0.32 3.28
N GLY A 86 3.19 -0.41 3.55
CA GLY A 86 3.78 -1.44 4.38
C GLY A 86 3.19 -1.45 5.79
N CYS A 87 3.16 -0.31 6.47
CA CYS A 87 2.55 -0.18 7.80
C CYS A 87 1.09 -0.64 7.79
N LEU A 88 0.29 -0.20 6.81
CA LEU A 88 -1.12 -0.60 6.70
C LEU A 88 -1.27 -2.10 6.43
N PHE A 89 -0.44 -2.66 5.55
CA PHE A 89 -0.46 -4.08 5.24
C PHE A 89 -0.14 -4.92 6.47
N PHE A 90 0.96 -4.63 7.17
CA PHE A 90 1.33 -5.34 8.41
C PHE A 90 0.26 -5.22 9.49
N LEU A 91 -0.33 -4.03 9.68
CA LEU A 91 -1.42 -3.84 10.64
C LEU A 91 -2.64 -4.71 10.31
N ASN A 92 -3.03 -4.79 9.03
CA ASN A 92 -4.15 -5.63 8.63
C ASN A 92 -3.82 -7.13 8.70
N LEU A 93 -2.57 -7.50 8.42
CA LEU A 93 -2.09 -8.87 8.51
C LEU A 93 -2.08 -9.37 9.97
N ILE A 94 -1.58 -8.57 10.91
CA ILE A 94 -1.63 -8.87 12.35
C ILE A 94 -3.08 -8.98 12.83
N ARG A 95 -3.96 -8.08 12.37
CA ARG A 95 -5.40 -8.13 12.71
C ARG A 95 -6.08 -9.39 12.16
N GLY A 96 -5.74 -9.79 10.94
CA GLY A 96 -6.23 -11.03 10.33
C GLY A 96 -5.75 -12.26 11.10
N TYR A 97 -4.46 -12.31 11.42
CA TYR A 97 -3.84 -13.41 12.15
C TYR A 97 -4.44 -13.58 13.56
N ARG A 98 -4.55 -12.49 14.35
CA ARG A 98 -5.19 -12.53 15.67
C ARG A 98 -6.63 -13.03 15.64
N ARG A 99 -7.37 -12.72 14.57
CA ARG A 99 -8.76 -13.17 14.40
C ARG A 99 -8.82 -14.68 14.14
N LEU A 100 -7.94 -15.19 13.28
CA LEU A 100 -7.83 -16.63 12.98
C LEU A 100 -7.44 -17.44 14.23
N THR A 101 -6.47 -16.96 15.01
CA THR A 101 -6.05 -17.65 16.24
C THR A 101 -7.13 -17.63 17.32
N SER A 102 -7.93 -16.56 17.41
CA SER A 102 -9.08 -16.50 18.34
C SER A 102 -10.18 -17.51 18.01
N PHE A 103 -10.40 -17.85 16.73
CA PHE A 103 -11.32 -18.93 16.35
C PHE A 103 -10.76 -20.30 16.74
N LYS A 104 -9.45 -20.51 16.54
CA LYS A 104 -8.78 -21.76 16.90
C LYS A 104 -8.85 -22.07 18.40
N LYS A 105 -8.74 -21.04 19.25
CA LYS A 105 -8.80 -21.17 20.72
C LYS A 105 -10.22 -21.38 21.28
N LYS A 106 -11.26 -21.11 20.49
CA LYS A 106 -12.66 -21.33 20.89
C LYS A 106 -13.18 -22.74 20.56
N ASN A 107 -12.48 -23.44 19.65
CA ASN A 107 -12.82 -24.79 19.19
C ASN A 107 -11.85 -25.87 19.71
N SER A 108 -11.03 -25.54 20.71
CA SER A 108 -10.16 -26.47 21.45
C SER A 108 -10.50 -26.41 22.92
#